data_AF-A0A846QDG7-F1
#
_entry.id   AF-A0A846QDG7-F1
#
_cell.length_a   1.000
_cell.length_b   1.000
_cell.length_c   1.000
_cell.angle_alpha   90.00
_cell.angle_beta   90.00
_cell.angle_gamma   90.00
#
_symmetry.space_group_name_H-M   'P 1'
#
loop_
_entity.id
_entity.type
_entity.pdbx_description
1 polymer ?
#
loop_
_entity_poly.entity_id
_entity_poly.type
_entity_poly.pdbx_seq_one_letter_code
_entity_poly.pdbx_strand_id
1 'polypeptide(L)'
;MSMSNRPDAAPRPEDVQVTLRHMRHMRYCMRGVRAFFAARGWGWADFREHGRTAADFLADGDAMAVAVAHAAMAEARERWLTAWRAWCARQLPREGN
;
A
#
# COMPACT_ATOMS: atom_id res chain seq x y z
N MET A 1 13.54 8.63 -29.04
CA MET A 1 12.57 7.55 -28.74
C MET A 1 12.21 7.64 -27.26
N SER A 2 11.07 8.27 -26.94
CA SER A 2 10.66 8.52 -25.56
C SER A 2 10.22 7.24 -24.86
N MET A 3 10.94 6.91 -23.78
CA MET A 3 10.69 5.80 -22.86
C MET A 3 9.48 6.07 -21.93
N SER A 4 8.33 6.45 -22.48
CA SER A 4 7.20 7.00 -21.70
C SER A 4 6.26 5.96 -21.07
N ASN A 5 6.69 4.72 -20.85
CA ASN A 5 5.83 3.69 -20.22
C ASN A 5 6.62 2.74 -19.31
N ARG A 6 7.55 3.29 -18.52
CA ARG A 6 8.19 2.61 -17.38
C ARG A 6 7.20 2.72 -16.20
N PRO A 7 7.02 1.70 -15.35
CA PRO A 7 6.18 1.88 -14.16
C PRO A 7 6.74 3.05 -13.34
N ASP A 8 5.99 4.16 -13.30
CA ASP A 8 6.45 5.55 -13.08
C ASP A 8 7.40 5.73 -11.88
N ALA A 9 7.11 5.08 -10.76
CA ALA A 9 7.96 5.07 -9.58
C ALA A 9 7.59 3.89 -8.67
N ALA A 10 8.52 3.49 -7.79
CA ALA A 10 8.19 2.58 -6.71
C ALA A 10 7.08 3.20 -5.82
N PRO A 11 6.13 2.40 -5.32
CA PRO A 11 5.00 2.90 -4.56
C PRO A 11 5.48 3.59 -3.29
N ARG A 12 5.05 4.84 -3.10
CA ARG A 12 5.37 5.64 -1.91
C ARG A 12 4.25 5.53 -0.86
N PRO A 13 4.51 5.79 0.43
CA PRO A 13 3.50 5.69 1.48
C PRO A 13 2.26 6.56 1.24
N GLU A 14 2.42 7.72 0.61
CA GLU A 14 1.33 8.63 0.27
C GLU A 14 0.39 8.07 -0.82
N ASP A 15 0.89 7.21 -1.70
CA ASP A 15 0.14 6.60 -2.80
C ASP A 15 -0.52 5.26 -2.41
N VAL A 16 -0.09 4.67 -1.29
CA VAL A 16 -0.55 3.36 -0.84
C VAL A 16 -1.76 3.51 0.08
N GLN A 17 -2.91 2.98 -0.36
CA GLN A 17 -4.13 2.98 0.43
C GLN A 17 -4.19 1.77 1.38
N VAL A 18 -4.35 2.05 2.68
CA VAL A 18 -4.68 1.07 3.70
C VAL A 18 -6.20 0.92 3.76
N THR A 19 -6.70 -0.31 3.71
CA THR A 19 -8.14 -0.61 3.70
C THR A 19 -8.47 -1.68 4.75
N LEU A 20 -9.77 -1.94 4.95
CA LEU A 20 -10.24 -3.03 5.81
C LEU A 20 -9.69 -4.40 5.41
N ARG A 21 -9.36 -4.61 4.14
CA ARG A 21 -8.74 -5.86 3.68
C ARG A 21 -7.39 -6.09 4.37
N HIS A 22 -6.56 -5.05 4.46
CA HIS A 22 -5.26 -5.14 5.14
C HIS A 22 -5.43 -5.36 6.64
N MET A 23 -6.39 -4.67 7.27
CA MET A 23 -6.72 -4.89 8.69
C MET A 23 -7.16 -6.34 8.98
N ARG A 24 -7.98 -6.91 8.10
CA ARG A 24 -8.44 -8.32 8.20
C ARG A 24 -7.31 -9.30 7.94
N HIS A 25 -6.42 -9.01 6.99
CA HIS A 25 -5.24 -9.82 6.70
C HIS A 25 -4.33 -9.92 7.93
N MET A 26 -4.16 -8.81 8.65
CA MET A 26 -3.44 -8.74 9.93
C MET A 26 -4.20 -9.34 11.12
N ARG A 27 -5.41 -9.90 10.90
CA ARG A 27 -6.29 -10.51 11.91
C ARG A 27 -6.67 -9.58 13.06
N TYR A 28 -6.68 -8.27 12.83
CA TYR A 28 -7.11 -7.33 13.86
C TYR A 28 -8.61 -7.43 14.13
N CYS A 29 -8.98 -7.35 15.42
CA CYS A 29 -10.38 -7.33 15.80
C CYS A 29 -11.03 -6.00 15.41
N MET A 30 -12.16 -6.03 14.71
CA MET A 30 -12.84 -4.81 14.25
C MET A 30 -13.27 -3.89 15.40
N ARG A 31 -13.50 -4.45 16.59
CA ARG A 31 -13.75 -3.66 17.81
C ARG A 31 -12.52 -2.81 18.19
N GLY A 32 -11.32 -3.42 18.18
CA GLY A 32 -10.07 -2.73 18.49
C GLY A 32 -9.74 -1.68 17.44
N VAL A 33 -9.93 -1.99 16.16
CA VAL A 33 -9.73 -1.00 15.09
C VAL A 33 -10.69 0.18 15.26
N ARG A 34 -11.98 -0.05 15.54
CA ARG A 34 -12.92 1.06 15.81
C ARG A 34 -12.52 1.92 17.01
N ALA A 35 -12.05 1.31 18.09
CA ALA A 35 -11.57 2.04 19.26
C ALA A 35 -10.30 2.86 18.94
N PHE A 36 -9.38 2.30 18.16
CA PHE A 36 -8.18 2.99 17.67
C PHE A 36 -8.54 4.24 16.85
N PHE A 37 -9.49 4.12 15.92
CA PHE A 37 -9.95 5.24 15.09
C PHE A 37 -10.65 6.31 15.93
N ALA A 38 -11.52 5.90 16.86
CA ALA A 38 -12.20 6.81 17.77
C ALA A 38 -11.23 7.60 18.66
N ALA A 39 -10.17 6.96 19.17
CA ALA A 39 -9.15 7.60 20.01
C ALA A 39 -8.37 8.70 19.28
N ARG A 40 -8.31 8.65 17.94
CA ARG A 40 -7.57 9.60 17.09
C ARG A 40 -8.46 10.61 16.38
N GLY A 41 -9.77 10.56 16.60
CA GLY A 41 -10.74 11.35 15.85
C GLY A 41 -10.78 11.01 14.36
N TRP A 42 -10.32 9.82 13.96
CA TRP A 42 -10.35 9.40 12.56
C TRP A 42 -11.74 8.89 12.19
N GLY A 43 -12.24 9.35 11.03
CA GLY A 43 -13.57 8.97 10.53
C GLY A 43 -13.64 7.49 10.16
N TRP A 44 -14.28 6.68 11.00
CA TRP A 44 -14.48 5.25 10.71
C TRP A 44 -15.30 5.00 9.44
N ALA A 45 -16.32 5.84 9.19
CA ALA A 45 -17.16 5.74 7.99
C ALA A 45 -16.33 6.01 6.72
N ASP A 46 -15.54 7.09 6.73
CA ASP A 46 -14.66 7.48 5.64
C ASP A 46 -13.61 6.39 5.33
N PHE A 47 -12.97 5.84 6.36
CA PHE A 47 -12.01 4.75 6.19
C PHE A 47 -12.63 3.48 5.59
N ARG A 48 -13.91 3.21 5.87
CA ARG A 48 -14.60 2.04 5.33
C ARG A 48 -14.86 2.16 3.82
N GLU A 49 -15.08 3.38 3.33
CA GLU A 49 -15.46 3.65 1.94
C GLU A 49 -14.24 3.98 1.08
N HIS A 50 -13.34 4.83 1.57
CA HIS A 50 -12.20 5.33 0.81
C HIS A 50 -10.85 4.72 1.24
N GLY A 51 -10.77 4.16 2.46
CA GLY A 51 -9.49 3.81 3.07
C GLY A 51 -8.76 5.05 3.60
N ARG A 52 -7.47 4.89 3.91
CA ARG A 52 -6.59 5.99 4.33
C ARG A 52 -5.16 5.68 3.92
N THR A 53 -4.36 6.70 3.63
CA THR A 53 -2.98 6.55 3.13
C THR A 53 -2.08 5.87 4.15
N ALA A 54 -1.11 5.08 3.70
CA ALA A 54 -0.12 4.46 4.57
C ALA A 54 0.74 5.52 5.28
N ALA A 55 0.96 6.68 4.65
CA ALA A 55 1.64 7.82 5.25
C ALA A 55 0.97 8.28 6.56
N ASP A 56 -0.36 8.38 6.61
CA ASP A 56 -1.09 8.78 7.83
C ASP A 56 -0.88 7.78 8.98
N PHE A 57 -0.90 6.48 8.67
CA PHE A 57 -0.67 5.43 9.68
C PHE A 57 0.78 5.42 10.18
N LEU A 58 1.75 5.74 9.34
CA LEU A 58 3.15 5.87 9.73
C LEU A 58 3.38 7.12 10.59
N ALA A 59 2.73 8.23 10.25
CA ALA A 59 2.84 9.48 11.00
C ALA A 59 2.24 9.38 12.41
N ASP A 60 1.21 8.54 12.61
CA ASP A 60 0.63 8.27 13.92
C ASP A 60 1.61 7.58 14.89
N GLY A 61 2.53 6.76 14.37
CA GLY A 61 3.60 6.12 15.15
C GLY A 61 3.16 4.95 16.04
N ASP A 62 1.88 4.64 16.13
CA ASP A 62 1.37 3.48 16.88
C ASP A 62 1.81 2.16 16.23
N ALA A 63 2.23 1.20 17.07
CA ALA A 63 2.74 -0.08 16.59
C ALA A 63 1.74 -0.83 15.69
N MET A 64 0.44 -0.78 15.99
CA MET A 64 -0.61 -1.40 15.19
C MET A 64 -0.73 -0.71 13.83
N ALA A 65 -0.70 0.63 13.82
CA ALA A 65 -0.80 1.48 12.64
C ALA A 65 0.39 1.27 11.70
N VAL A 66 1.60 1.31 12.25
CA VAL A 66 2.85 1.07 11.52
C VAL A 66 2.85 -0.33 10.90
N ALA A 67 2.42 -1.35 11.66
CA ALA A 67 2.37 -2.72 11.16
C ALA A 67 1.40 -2.88 9.96
N VAL A 68 0.21 -2.29 10.01
CA VAL A 68 -0.73 -2.38 8.88
C VAL A 68 -0.29 -1.54 7.68
N ALA A 69 0.34 -0.39 7.91
CA ALA A 69 0.93 0.43 6.85
C ALA A 69 2.01 -0.36 6.08
N HIS A 70 2.92 -1.00 6.81
CA HIS A 70 3.96 -1.86 6.20
C HIS A 70 3.36 -3.04 5.43
N ALA A 71 2.30 -3.67 5.93
CA ALA A 71 1.64 -4.76 5.21
C ALA A 71 1.06 -4.28 3.86
N ALA A 72 0.37 -3.12 3.85
CA ALA A 72 -0.16 -2.53 2.62
C ALA A 72 0.96 -2.12 1.64
N MET A 73 2.04 -1.55 2.16
CA MET A 73 3.20 -1.17 1.34
C MET A 73 3.92 -2.38 0.75
N ALA A 74 4.04 -3.48 1.49
CA ALA A 74 4.63 -4.72 1.00
C ALA A 74 3.84 -5.28 -0.18
N GLU A 75 2.51 -5.33 -0.09
CA GLU A 75 1.65 -5.77 -1.19
C GLU A 75 1.79 -4.84 -2.41
N ALA A 76 1.76 -3.52 -2.20
CA ALA A 76 1.95 -2.56 -3.28
C ALA A 76 3.31 -2.72 -3.96
N ARG A 77 4.37 -2.94 -3.17
CA ARG A 77 5.73 -3.16 -3.66
C ARG A 77 5.84 -4.46 -4.45
N GLU A 78 5.19 -5.54 -4.01
CA GLU A 78 5.19 -6.80 -4.74
C GLU A 78 4.46 -6.69 -6.07
N ARG A 79 3.31 -6.02 -6.09
CA ARG A 79 2.58 -5.69 -7.33
C ARG A 79 3.44 -4.88 -8.28
N TRP A 80 4.13 -3.87 -7.76
CA TRP A 80 5.05 -3.05 -8.54
C TRP A 80 6.23 -3.88 -9.09
N LEU A 81 6.87 -4.71 -8.26
CA LEU A 81 7.97 -5.58 -8.68
C LEU A 81 7.56 -6.57 -9.77
N THR A 82 6.33 -7.08 -9.69
CA THR A 82 5.78 -8.00 -10.70
C THR A 82 5.59 -7.28 -12.03
N ALA A 83 4.96 -6.09 -12.01
CA ALA A 83 4.80 -5.26 -13.20
C ALA A 83 6.16 -4.83 -13.78
N TRP A 84 7.09 -4.45 -12.91
CA TRP A 84 8.47 -4.07 -13.24
C TRP A 84 9.19 -5.23 -13.94
N ARG A 85 9.19 -6.42 -13.36
CA ARG A 85 9.83 -7.62 -13.95
C ARG A 85 9.24 -7.95 -15.33
N ALA A 86 7.92 -7.91 -15.46
CA ALA A 86 7.25 -8.16 -16.74
C ALA A 86 7.62 -7.09 -17.79
N TRP A 87 7.76 -5.84 -17.38
CA TRP A 87 8.22 -4.76 -18.25
C TRP A 87 9.68 -4.97 -18.69
N CYS A 88 10.59 -5.27 -17.75
CA CYS A 88 11.98 -5.56 -18.06
C CYS A 88 12.12 -6.72 -19.03
N ALA A 89 11.38 -7.82 -18.81
CA ALA A 89 11.41 -8.99 -19.68
C ALA A 89 10.99 -8.67 -21.13
N ARG A 90 10.11 -7.68 -21.35
CA ARG A 90 9.71 -7.22 -22.69
C ARG A 90 10.72 -6.29 -23.36
N GLN A 91 11.57 -5.64 -22.57
CA GLN A 91 12.55 -4.63 -23.03
C GLN A 91 13.95 -5.21 -23.22
N LEU A 92 14.21 -6.46 -22.80
CA LEU A 92 15.45 -7.14 -23.12
C LEU A 92 15.53 -7.35 -24.64
N PRO A 93 16.59 -6.90 -25.32
CA PRO A 93 16.80 -7.30 -26.70
C PRO A 93 16.83 -8.83 -26.73
N ARG A 94 16.10 -9.44 -27.66
CA ARG A 94 16.40 -10.83 -28.03
C ARG A 94 17.78 -10.77 -28.66
N GLU A 95 18.83 -10.96 -27.87
CA GLU A 95 20.16 -11.21 -28.41
C GLU A 95 20.04 -12.50 -29.22
N GLY A 96 19.92 -12.31 -30.52
CA GLY A 96 19.65 -13.33 -31.50
C GLY A 96 20.29 -12.88 -32.80
N ASN A 97 21.57 -13.24 -32.92
CA ASN A 97 22.40 -13.37 -34.11
C ASN A 97 22.90 -12.08 -34.80
#